data_AF-A0A202DU32-F1
#
_entry.id   AF-A0A202DU32-F1
#
_cell.length_a   1.000
_cell.length_b   1.000
_cell.length_c   1.000
_cell.angle_alpha   90.00
_cell.angle_beta   90.00
_cell.angle_gamma   90.00
#
_symmetry.space_group_name_H-M   'P 1'
#
loop_
_entity.id
_entity.type
_entity.pdbx_description
1 polymer ?
#
loop_
_entity_poly.entity_id
_entity_poly.type
_entity_poly.pdbx_seq_one_letter_code
_entity_poly.pdbx_strand_id
1 'polypeptide(L)'
;MSTVVINTTPIPPELTRDPEAKERFIHEARAASALRHNNICTIHEVDETDEGKIFICMDHYEGKTLKEKIKERPLKLEEAIDIA
;
A
#
# COMPACT_ATOMS: atom_id res chain seq x y z
N MET A 1 -10.43 3.55 -20.25
CA MET A 1 -10.97 3.82 -18.90
C MET A 1 -10.39 2.76 -17.99
N SER A 2 -9.30 3.09 -17.29
CA SER A 2 -8.70 2.16 -16.33
C SER A 2 -9.50 2.27 -15.05
N THR A 3 -10.30 1.24 -14.74
CA THR A 3 -10.99 1.12 -13.46
C THR A 3 -9.93 0.92 -12.37
N VAL A 4 -9.61 1.98 -11.62
CA VAL A 4 -8.75 1.88 -10.44
C VAL A 4 -9.62 1.33 -9.31
N VAL A 5 -9.43 0.06 -8.97
CA VAL A 5 -10.06 -0.54 -7.79
C VAL A 5 -9.30 -0.01 -6.57
N ILE A 6 -9.94 0.84 -5.76
CA ILE A 6 -9.32 1.48 -4.60
C ILE A 6 -9.27 0.44 -3.48
N ASN A 7 -8.08 -0.07 -3.16
CA ASN A 7 -7.89 -0.82 -1.91
C ASN A 7 -7.64 0.18 -0.77
N THR A 8 -8.68 0.53 -0.02
CA THR A 8 -8.54 1.37 1.16
C THR A 8 -8.00 0.53 2.32
N THR A 9 -6.70 0.60 2.57
CA THR A 9 -6.16 0.09 3.84
C THR A 9 -6.53 1.11 4.93
N PRO A 10 -7.41 0.79 5.89
CA PRO A 10 -7.77 1.72 6.95
C PRO A 10 -6.52 2.03 7.77
N ILE A 11 -6.18 3.32 7.83
CA ILE A 11 -5.02 3.80 8.58
C ILE A 11 -5.37 3.75 10.07
N PRO A 12 -4.50 3.20 10.92
CA PRO A 12 -4.70 3.19 12.36
C PRO A 12 -5.08 4.58 12.90
N PRO A 13 -6.11 4.70 13.74
CA PRO A 13 -6.59 5.99 14.26
C PRO A 13 -5.52 6.78 15.03
N GLU A 14 -4.47 6.11 15.51
CA GLU A 14 -3.33 6.73 16.19
C GLU A 14 -2.48 7.58 15.24
N LEU A 15 -2.35 7.19 13.97
CA LEU A 15 -1.63 7.93 12.93
C LEU A 15 -2.43 9.12 12.38
N THR A 16 -3.74 9.14 12.61
CA THR A 16 -4.65 10.23 12.19
C THR A 16 -4.87 11.26 13.30
N ARG A 17 -4.64 10.90 14.57
CA ARG A 17 -4.83 11.79 15.74
C ARG A 17 -3.66 12.74 15.99
N ASP A 18 -2.46 12.37 15.58
CA ASP A 18 -1.27 13.21 15.68
C ASP A 18 -1.04 13.96 14.35
N PRO A 19 -1.16 15.29 14.32
CA PRO A 19 -0.93 16.09 13.12
C PRO A 19 0.47 15.88 12.52
N GLU A 20 1.49 15.66 13.36
CA GLU A 20 2.87 15.47 12.90
C GLU A 20 3.07 14.09 12.27
N ALA A 21 2.47 13.05 12.87
CA ALA A 21 2.44 11.71 12.29
C ALA A 21 1.66 11.67 10.96
N LYS A 22 0.56 12.42 10.88
CA LYS A 22 -0.24 12.57 9.65
C LYS A 22 0.56 13.23 8.53
N GLU A 23 1.23 14.35 8.83
CA GLU A 23 2.02 15.07 7.83
C GLU A 23 3.20 14.23 7.33
N ARG A 24 3.89 13.53 8.23
CA ARG A 24 4.93 12.56 7.88
C ARG A 24 4.40 11.44 6.99
N PHE A 25 3.25 10.87 7.33
CA PHE A 25 2.64 9.79 6.54
C PHE A 25 2.30 10.23 5.12
N ILE A 26 1.68 11.40 4.96
CA ILE A 26 1.38 11.98 3.64
C ILE A 26 2.68 12.25 2.87
N HIS A 27 3.71 12.76 3.54
CA HIS A 27 5.00 13.02 2.93
C HIS A 27 5.69 11.75 2.43
N GLU A 28 5.75 10.71 3.26
CA GLU A 28 6.31 9.39 2.91
C GLU A 28 5.53 8.74 1.75
N ALA A 29 4.20 8.83 1.77
CA ALA A 29 3.37 8.28 0.71
C ALA A 29 3.49 9.05 -0.62
N ARG A 30 3.69 10.37 -0.58
CA ARG A 30 4.04 11.18 -1.78
C ARG A 30 5.44 10.87 -2.30
N ALA A 31 6.40 10.61 -1.43
CA ALA A 31 7.72 10.17 -1.86
C ALA A 31 7.65 8.78 -2.53
N ALA A 32 6.83 7.88 -1.98
CA ALA A 32 6.59 6.55 -2.54
C ALA A 32 5.79 6.59 -3.86
N SER A 33 4.88 7.55 -4.06
CA SER A 33 4.13 7.68 -5.33
C SER A 33 5.00 8.06 -6.53
N ALA A 34 6.17 8.67 -6.28
CA ALA A 34 7.15 8.95 -7.31
C ALA A 34 7.87 7.70 -7.83
N LEU A 35 7.88 6.60 -7.05
CA LEU A 35 8.45 5.32 -7.45
C LEU A 35 7.45 4.53 -8.29
N ARG A 36 7.70 4.50 -9.61
CA ARG A 36 7.00 3.62 -10.55
C ARG A 36 7.90 2.45 -10.92
N HIS A 37 7.62 1.27 -10.39
CA HIS A 37 8.33 0.04 -10.71
C HIS A 37 7.38 -1.16 -10.67
N ASN A 38 7.61 -2.17 -11.52
CA ASN A 38 6.73 -3.35 -11.63
C ASN A 38 6.56 -4.14 -10.31
N ASN A 39 7.53 -4.02 -9.40
CA ASN A 39 7.51 -4.69 -8.10
C ASN A 39 7.19 -3.74 -6.92
N ILE A 40 6.79 -2.49 -7.20
CA ILE A 40 6.42 -1.52 -6.17
C ILE A 40 4.97 -1.11 -6.42
N CYS A 41 4.14 -1.20 -5.39
CA CYS A 41 2.77 -0.72 -5.44
C CYS A 41 2.78 0.78 -5.76
N THR A 42 2.24 1.16 -6.92
CA THR A 42 2.15 2.56 -7.31
C THR A 42 0.98 3.20 -6.57
N ILE A 43 1.29 4.25 -5.81
CA ILE A 43 0.31 5.13 -5.17
C ILE A 43 -0.12 6.16 -6.20
N HIS A 44 -1.43 6.28 -6.43
CA HIS A 44 -2.00 7.30 -7.32
C HIS A 44 -2.27 8.59 -6.56
N GLU A 45 -2.86 8.48 -5.37
CA GLU A 45 -3.34 9.63 -4.60
C GLU A 45 -3.37 9.31 -3.11
N VAL A 46 -3.15 10.33 -2.28
CA VAL A 46 -3.33 10.28 -0.82
C VAL A 46 -4.08 11.53 -0.44
N ASP A 47 -5.26 11.36 0.14
CA ASP A 47 -6.14 12.48 0.47
C ASP A 47 -6.97 12.18 1.72
N GLU A 48 -7.77 13.16 2.15
CA GLU A 48 -8.62 13.12 3.31
C GLU A 48 -10.10 13.23 2.91
N THR A 49 -10.96 12.42 3.53
CA THR A 49 -12.41 12.53 3.34
C THR A 49 -12.97 13.75 4.08
N ASP A 50 -14.18 14.17 3.73
CA ASP A 50 -14.91 15.24 4.44
C ASP A 50 -15.10 14.96 5.94
N GLU A 51 -15.00 13.70 6.36
CA GLU A 51 -15.08 13.24 7.75
C GLU A 51 -13.72 13.27 8.49
N GLY A 52 -12.65 13.73 7.84
CA GLY A 52 -11.29 13.78 8.39
C GLY A 52 -10.54 12.45 8.36
N LYS A 53 -10.96 11.48 7.52
CA LYS A 53 -10.30 10.18 7.40
C LYS A 53 -9.32 10.20 6.25
N ILE A 54 -8.07 9.83 6.51
CA ILE A 54 -7.06 9.71 5.46
C ILE A 54 -7.28 8.41 4.70
N PHE A 55 -7.11 8.45 3.37
CA PHE A 55 -7.10 7.28 2.52
C PHE A 55 -5.93 7.34 1.52
N ILE A 56 -5.55 6.17 1.01
CA ILE A 56 -4.57 6.03 -0.07
C ILE A 56 -5.25 5.31 -1.23
N CYS A 57 -5.20 5.91 -2.40
CA CYS A 57 -5.54 5.28 -3.67
C CYS A 57 -4.27 4.67 -4.28
N MET A 58 -4.31 3.37 -4.56
CA MET A 58 -3.21 2.62 -5.12
C MET A 58 -3.70 1.57 -6.12
N ASP A 59 -2.79 1.00 -6.90
CA ASP A 59 -3.11 -0.12 -7.79
C ASP A 59 -3.67 -1.32 -7.04
N HIS A 60 -4.64 -2.01 -7.67
CA HIS A 60 -5.19 -3.25 -7.16
C HIS A 60 -4.44 -4.44 -7.76
N TYR A 61 -3.74 -5.17 -6.91
CA TYR A 61 -3.03 -6.38 -7.28
C TYR A 61 -3.87 -7.59 -6.88
N GLU A 62 -4.39 -8.32 -7.87
CA GLU A 62 -5.04 -9.60 -7.62
C GLU A 62 -3.99 -10.68 -7.31
N GLY A 63 -4.10 -11.29 -6.13
CA GLY A 63 -3.14 -12.33 -5.71
C GLY A 63 -3.20 -12.63 -4.22
N LYS A 64 -2.25 -13.46 -3.77
CA LYS A 64 -2.04 -13.77 -2.35
C LYS A 64 -0.80 -13.03 -1.85
N THR A 65 -0.86 -12.56 -0.62
CA THR A 65 0.31 -12.00 0.07
C THR A 65 1.38 -13.07 0.25
N LEU A 66 2.65 -12.65 0.34
CA LEU A 66 3.76 -13.56 0.62
C LEU A 66 3.55 -14.33 1.95
N LYS A 67 2.96 -13.66 2.94
CA LYS A 67 2.60 -14.24 4.23
C LYS A 67 1.61 -15.39 4.09
N GLU A 68 0.58 -15.24 3.27
CA GLU A 68 -0.40 -16.30 3.00
C GLU A 68 0.25 -17.47 2.25
N LYS A 69 1.09 -17.18 1.24
CA LYS A 69 1.83 -18.22 0.50
C LYS A 69 2.72 -19.06 1.43
N ILE A 70 3.49 -18.41 2.31
CA ILE A 70 4.38 -19.10 3.27
C ILE A 70 3.58 -19.93 4.29
N LYS A 71 2.40 -19.44 4.70
CA LYS A 71 1.54 -20.15 5.65
C LYS A 71 0.91 -21.41 5.06
N GLU A 72 0.60 -21.40 3.76
CA GLU A 72 0.07 -22.57 3.04
C GLU A 72 1.13 -23.65 2.83
N ARG A 73 2.36 -23.24 2.48
CA ARG A 73 3.51 -24.13 2.38
C ARG A 73 4.83 -23.37 2.48
N PRO A 74 5.92 -24.00 2.95
CA PRO A 74 7.26 -23.46 2.80
C PRO A 74 7.52 -23.12 1.31
N LEU A 75 8.11 -21.95 1.06
CA LEU A 75 8.56 -21.56 -0.28
C LEU A 75 9.72 -22.47 -0.69
N LYS A 76 9.71 -22.92 -1.95
CA LYS A 76 10.88 -23.60 -2.52
C LYS A 76 11.99 -22.58 -2.76
N LEU A 77 13.24 -23.05 -2.79
CA LEU A 77 14.41 -22.18 -2.97
C LEU A 77 14.33 -21.40 -4.28
N GLU A 78 13.86 -22.03 -5.35
CA GLU A 78 13.71 -21.41 -6.67
C GLU A 78 12.69 -20.26 -6.62
N GLU A 79 11.56 -20.47 -5.94
CA GLU A 79 10.53 -19.43 -5.78
C GLU A 79 10.99 -18.28 -4.89
N ALA A 80 11.88 -18.55 -3.93
CA ALA A 80 12.45 -17.51 -3.08
C ALA A 80 13.44 -16.62 -3.85
N ILE A 81 14.19 -17.19 -4.80
CA ILE A 81 15.14 -16.46 -5.64
C ILE A 81 14.40 -15.53 -6.60
N ASP A 82 13.28 -15.96 -7.18
CA ASP A 82 12.49 -15.14 -8.12
C ASP A 82 11.78 -13.94 -7.45
N ILE A 83 11.64 -13.96 -6.12
CA ILE A 83 11.04 -12.86 -5.33
C ILE A 83 12.08 -11.83 -4.89
N ALA A 84 13.37 -12.21 -4.83
CA ALA A 84 14.46 -11.42 -4.25
C ALA A 84 14.95 -10.26 -5.15
#